data_AF-A0A7L3ZL68-F1
#
_entry.id   AF-A0A7L3ZL68-F1
#
_cell.length_a   1.000
_cell.length_b   1.000
_cell.length_c   1.000
_cell.angle_alpha   90.00
_cell.angle_beta   90.00
_cell.angle_gamma   90.00
#
_symmetry.space_group_name_H-M   'P 1'
#
loop_
_entity.id
_entity.type
_entity.pdbx_description
1 polymer ?
#
loop_
_entity_poly.entity_id
_entity_poly.type
_entity_poly.pdbx_seq_one_letter_code
_entity_poly.pdbx_strand_id
1 'polypeptide(L)'
;PEGEAGPRFPPGGGPYFPAAPPFPPRPLAEEEAAAQRQQDELWLSQFLGRRRAAPPPPPPPPPAAASPSSARELAVEALGRVARLASLCRTLRRREAEGDEAGWAQAREEAEEARRELREVVRPLREPGYREALRRKAERARKRRLRLQRRKQEAKAAKEEEAARAAEREAKIDQWRAKCIQEVEEKNREQELKAAADSVLSEVRKKQADTKRMVDILRALEKLRKLRKEAAGRKGVCPPPSADEAFENQVESLKTLLKNRTELYEAEERALRVMLEGEQEEERKREMEKKQKKEREKLLQQKLEIDSKLFGDPDEFPLAHLLQPFREYYLQAEHSVAALIQIRHEWDQYLVPADHPEGSCIPPGWVLPSLPTNDTWATAVR
;
A
#
# COMPACT_ATOMS: atom_id res chain seq x y z
N PRO A 1 -50.27 3.16 39.97
CA PRO A 1 -50.85 4.18 39.07
C PRO A 1 -50.61 5.57 39.67
N GLU A 2 -49.43 6.12 39.39
CA GLU A 2 -49.09 7.51 39.65
C GLU A 2 -48.40 7.99 38.38
N GLY A 3 -49.06 8.92 37.70
CA GLY A 3 -48.51 9.66 36.59
C GLY A 3 -48.64 11.13 36.93
N GLU A 4 -47.62 11.91 36.60
CA GLU A 4 -47.72 13.36 36.42
C GLU A 4 -46.38 13.93 35.92
N ALA A 5 -46.49 15.10 35.27
CA ALA A 5 -45.44 16.04 34.87
C ALA A 5 -44.73 15.88 33.50
N GLY A 6 -45.46 16.22 32.43
CA GLY A 6 -45.01 17.34 31.55
C GLY A 6 -45.67 18.64 32.04
N PRO A 7 -45.43 19.87 31.50
CA PRO A 7 -44.89 20.28 30.19
C PRO A 7 -43.79 21.40 30.35
N ARG A 8 -43.16 22.01 29.33
CA ARG A 8 -43.63 23.14 28.50
C ARG A 8 -42.40 23.74 27.78
N PHE A 9 -42.49 24.01 26.47
CA PHE A 9 -41.82 25.15 25.83
C PHE A 9 -42.86 25.89 24.97
N PRO A 10 -42.85 27.25 24.97
CA PRO A 10 -43.85 28.06 24.28
C PRO A 10 -43.60 28.16 22.76
N PRO A 11 -44.63 28.52 21.97
CA PRO A 11 -44.51 28.76 20.54
C PRO A 11 -43.92 30.15 20.28
N GLY A 12 -42.70 30.21 19.79
CA GLY A 12 -42.06 31.45 19.35
C GLY A 12 -42.14 31.56 17.84
N GLY A 13 -43.02 32.41 17.34
CA GLY A 13 -43.01 32.86 15.95
C GLY A 13 -41.74 33.67 15.66
N GLY A 14 -41.12 33.38 14.52
CA GLY A 14 -40.04 34.16 13.92
C GLY A 14 -40.27 34.21 12.40
N PRO A 15 -40.02 35.37 11.76
CA PRO A 15 -40.60 35.72 10.47
C PRO A 15 -40.06 34.90 9.29
N TYR A 16 -40.97 34.60 8.36
CA TYR A 16 -40.68 34.20 6.99
C TYR A 16 -39.61 35.13 6.39
N PHE A 17 -38.40 34.63 6.20
CA PHE A 17 -37.48 35.19 5.21
C PHE A 17 -37.99 34.75 3.84
N PRO A 18 -38.24 35.68 2.89
CA PRO A 18 -38.55 35.28 1.53
C PRO A 18 -37.33 34.57 0.93
N ALA A 19 -37.58 33.45 0.25
CA ALA A 19 -36.57 32.78 -0.55
C ALA A 19 -35.93 33.81 -1.52
N ALA A 20 -34.60 33.88 -1.50
CA ALA A 20 -33.86 34.69 -2.45
C ALA A 20 -34.28 34.32 -3.89
N PRO A 21 -34.48 35.30 -4.78
CA PRO A 21 -34.83 35.00 -6.16
C PRO A 21 -33.68 34.19 -6.81
N PRO A 22 -33.99 33.25 -7.73
CA PRO A 22 -32.95 32.56 -8.45
C PRO A 22 -32.14 33.59 -9.24
N PHE A 23 -30.83 33.63 -8.98
CA PHE A 23 -29.91 34.44 -9.77
C PHE A 23 -30.09 34.09 -11.26
N PRO A 24 -30.25 35.07 -12.16
CA PRO A 24 -30.21 34.78 -13.58
C PRO A 24 -28.83 34.20 -13.93
N PRO A 25 -28.75 33.17 -14.80
CA PRO A 25 -27.46 32.66 -15.24
C PRO A 25 -26.65 33.79 -15.86
N ARG A 26 -25.40 33.90 -15.41
CA ARG A 26 -24.42 34.92 -15.83
C ARG A 26 -24.20 34.79 -17.35
N PRO A 27 -24.34 35.86 -18.16
CA PRO A 27 -24.19 35.79 -19.63
C PRO A 27 -22.80 35.34 -20.10
N LEU A 28 -21.78 35.48 -19.23
CA LEU A 28 -20.39 35.17 -19.54
C LEU A 28 -20.16 33.69 -19.90
N ALA A 29 -20.92 32.75 -19.30
CA ALA A 29 -20.79 31.34 -19.64
C ALA A 29 -21.33 31.01 -21.04
N GLU A 30 -22.33 31.75 -21.51
CA GLU A 30 -22.87 31.60 -22.86
C GLU A 30 -21.96 32.23 -23.91
N GLU A 31 -21.31 33.36 -23.57
CA GLU A 31 -20.29 34.01 -24.41
C GLU A 31 -19.02 33.15 -24.53
N GLU A 32 -18.54 32.56 -23.43
CA GLU A 32 -17.42 31.62 -23.44
C GLU A 32 -17.75 30.34 -24.22
N ALA A 33 -18.97 29.79 -24.04
CA ALA A 33 -19.43 28.65 -24.82
C ALA A 33 -19.65 28.99 -26.30
N ALA A 34 -20.08 30.21 -26.63
CA ALA A 34 -20.19 30.69 -28.01
C ALA A 34 -18.81 30.87 -28.66
N ALA A 35 -17.83 31.42 -27.93
CA ALA A 35 -16.45 31.53 -28.38
C ALA A 35 -15.81 30.15 -28.59
N GLN A 36 -16.07 29.19 -27.70
CA GLN A 36 -15.60 27.81 -27.85
C GLN A 36 -16.24 27.13 -29.07
N ARG A 37 -17.55 27.30 -29.30
CA ARG A 37 -18.24 26.79 -30.50
C ARG A 37 -17.66 27.36 -31.79
N GLN A 38 -17.35 28.66 -31.83
CA GLN A 38 -16.70 29.29 -32.99
C GLN A 38 -15.29 28.73 -33.23
N GLN A 39 -14.51 28.49 -32.17
CA GLN A 39 -13.20 27.85 -32.29
C GLN A 39 -13.31 26.42 -32.79
N ASP A 40 -14.30 25.66 -32.31
CA ASP A 40 -14.56 24.28 -32.73
C ASP A 40 -15.02 24.22 -34.19
N GLU A 41 -15.87 25.15 -34.64
CA GLU A 41 -16.28 25.26 -36.06
C GLU A 41 -15.11 25.66 -36.97
N LEU A 42 -14.25 26.58 -36.55
CA LEU A 42 -13.02 26.92 -37.24
C LEU A 42 -12.05 25.73 -37.29
N TRP A 43 -11.94 24.98 -36.20
CA TRP A 43 -11.14 23.77 -36.16
C TRP A 43 -11.70 22.68 -37.09
N LEU A 44 -13.02 22.44 -37.06
CA LEU A 44 -13.69 21.46 -37.93
C LEU A 44 -13.56 21.84 -39.41
N SER A 45 -13.75 23.12 -39.76
CA SER A 45 -13.57 23.60 -41.13
C SER A 45 -12.13 23.48 -41.61
N GLN A 46 -11.14 23.78 -40.76
CA GLN A 46 -9.72 23.54 -41.06
C GLN A 46 -9.38 22.05 -41.13
N PHE A 47 -9.94 21.22 -40.26
CA PHE A 47 -9.71 19.78 -40.21
C PHE A 47 -10.30 19.08 -41.44
N LEU A 48 -11.54 19.42 -41.80
CA LEU A 48 -12.20 18.95 -43.02
C LEU A 48 -11.53 19.54 -44.26
N GLY A 49 -11.06 20.79 -44.20
CA GLY A 49 -10.25 21.42 -45.24
C GLY A 49 -8.93 20.69 -45.46
N ARG A 50 -8.24 20.26 -44.40
CA ARG A 50 -7.01 19.43 -44.47
C ARG A 50 -7.28 18.01 -44.96
N ARG A 51 -8.47 17.46 -44.73
CA ARG A 51 -8.90 16.16 -45.28
C ARG A 51 -9.34 16.24 -46.75
N ARG A 52 -9.92 17.37 -47.16
CA ARG A 52 -10.36 17.64 -48.55
C ARG A 52 -9.26 18.23 -49.41
N ALA A 53 -8.25 18.85 -48.81
CA ALA A 53 -7.01 19.20 -49.48
C ALA A 53 -6.44 17.90 -50.04
N ALA A 54 -6.34 17.85 -51.38
CA ALA A 54 -5.65 16.77 -52.05
C ALA A 54 -4.28 16.62 -51.37
N PRO A 55 -3.84 15.40 -51.03
CA PRO A 55 -2.51 15.20 -50.49
C PRO A 55 -1.52 15.93 -51.41
N PRO A 56 -0.49 16.60 -50.88
CA PRO A 56 0.56 17.15 -51.72
C PRO A 56 0.99 16.04 -52.69
N PRO A 57 1.20 16.37 -53.99
CA PRO A 57 1.47 15.37 -55.01
C PRO A 57 2.53 14.42 -54.45
N PRO A 58 2.28 13.11 -54.42
CA PRO A 58 3.22 12.18 -53.83
C PRO A 58 4.57 12.44 -54.50
N PRO A 59 5.67 12.46 -53.72
CA PRO A 59 6.99 12.46 -54.34
C PRO A 59 7.00 11.35 -55.40
N PRO A 60 7.61 11.59 -56.58
CA PRO A 60 7.56 10.65 -57.68
C PRO A 60 7.78 9.24 -57.15
N PRO A 61 6.94 8.26 -57.55
CA PRO A 61 6.99 6.93 -56.99
C PRO A 61 8.46 6.50 -57.00
N PRO A 62 9.03 6.08 -55.86
CA PRO A 62 10.40 5.62 -55.86
C PRO A 62 10.49 4.54 -56.93
N PRO A 63 11.54 4.52 -57.76
CA PRO A 63 11.66 3.51 -58.80
C PRO A 63 11.36 2.17 -58.15
N ALA A 64 10.34 1.46 -58.64
CA ALA A 64 9.79 0.29 -57.98
C ALA A 64 10.87 -0.77 -57.65
N ALA A 65 12.00 -0.69 -58.36
CA ALA A 65 13.20 -1.49 -58.22
C ALA A 65 14.09 -1.22 -56.98
N ALA A 66 13.97 -0.08 -56.29
CA ALA A 66 14.89 0.28 -55.20
C ALA A 66 14.57 -0.46 -53.89
N SER A 67 14.93 -1.74 -53.77
CA SER A 67 14.82 -2.51 -52.53
C SER A 67 16.21 -2.77 -51.91
N PRO A 68 16.34 -2.83 -50.57
CA PRO A 68 17.63 -3.16 -49.95
C PRO A 68 18.21 -4.51 -50.38
N SER A 69 17.37 -5.49 -50.74
CA SER A 69 17.80 -6.79 -51.27
C SER A 69 18.31 -6.68 -52.71
N SER A 70 17.54 -6.06 -53.61
CA SER A 70 17.95 -5.85 -55.00
C SER A 70 19.21 -4.99 -55.10
N ALA A 71 19.33 -3.95 -54.26
CA ALA A 71 20.53 -3.13 -54.20
C ALA A 71 21.75 -3.91 -53.71
N ARG A 72 21.56 -4.89 -52.82
CA ARG A 72 22.63 -5.79 -52.37
C ARG A 72 23.05 -6.74 -53.48
N GLU A 73 22.10 -7.31 -54.22
CA GLU A 73 22.35 -8.18 -55.37
C GLU A 73 23.14 -7.43 -56.45
N LEU A 74 22.66 -6.25 -56.88
CA LEU A 74 23.35 -5.37 -57.82
C LEU A 74 24.75 -4.96 -57.35
N ALA A 75 24.94 -4.70 -56.05
CA ALA A 75 26.24 -4.38 -55.50
C ALA A 75 27.21 -5.57 -55.53
N VAL A 76 26.73 -6.78 -55.22
CA VAL A 76 27.53 -8.01 -55.30
C VAL A 76 27.90 -8.32 -56.75
N GLU A 77 26.96 -8.20 -57.68
CA GLU A 77 27.21 -8.38 -59.12
C GLU A 77 28.22 -7.35 -59.65
N ALA A 78 28.07 -6.07 -59.29
CA ALA A 78 29.02 -5.02 -59.68
C ALA A 78 30.42 -5.28 -59.14
N LEU A 79 30.55 -5.74 -57.88
CA LEU A 79 31.84 -6.13 -57.29
C LEU A 79 32.47 -7.31 -58.06
N GLY A 80 31.67 -8.29 -58.47
CA GLY A 80 32.13 -9.40 -59.33
C GLY A 80 32.65 -8.92 -60.69
N ARG A 81 31.95 -8.00 -61.35
CA ARG A 81 32.37 -7.42 -62.65
C ARG A 81 33.62 -6.55 -62.51
N VAL A 82 33.77 -5.81 -61.40
CA VAL A 82 35.00 -5.06 -61.07
C VAL A 82 36.18 -6.01 -60.90
N ALA A 83 35.99 -7.14 -60.21
CA ALA A 83 37.04 -8.14 -60.05
C ALA A 83 37.46 -8.76 -61.40
N ARG A 84 36.49 -9.07 -62.27
CA ARG A 84 36.74 -9.55 -63.66
C ARG A 84 37.53 -8.53 -64.49
N LEU A 85 37.14 -7.26 -64.44
CA LEU A 85 37.87 -6.17 -65.10
C LEU A 85 39.30 -6.03 -64.56
N ALA A 86 39.49 -6.13 -63.25
CA ALA A 86 40.82 -6.08 -62.64
C ALA A 86 41.71 -7.26 -63.06
N SER A 87 41.16 -8.46 -63.28
CA SER A 87 41.91 -9.56 -63.92
C SER A 87 42.24 -9.27 -65.38
N LEU A 88 41.31 -8.75 -66.17
CA LEU A 88 41.52 -8.43 -67.59
C LEU A 88 42.55 -7.31 -67.79
N CYS A 89 42.56 -6.29 -66.92
CA CYS A 89 43.60 -5.27 -66.93
C CYS A 89 45.00 -5.85 -66.62
N ARG A 90 45.09 -6.89 -65.79
CA ARG A 90 46.36 -7.58 -65.49
C ARG A 90 46.81 -8.45 -66.66
N THR A 91 45.89 -9.12 -67.36
CA THR A 91 46.23 -9.90 -68.57
C THR A 91 46.64 -9.00 -69.72
N LEU A 92 45.99 -7.85 -69.90
CA LEU A 92 46.39 -6.84 -70.90
C LEU A 92 47.83 -6.37 -70.70
N ARG A 93 48.20 -5.98 -69.48
CA ARG A 93 49.58 -5.57 -69.15
C ARG A 93 50.60 -6.68 -69.39
N ARG A 94 50.21 -7.94 -69.22
CA ARG A 94 51.09 -9.09 -69.47
C ARG A 94 51.30 -9.31 -70.97
N ARG A 95 50.22 -9.30 -71.77
CA ARG A 95 50.28 -9.48 -73.24
C ARG A 95 51.02 -8.33 -73.94
N GLU A 96 50.89 -7.11 -73.41
CA GLU A 96 51.67 -5.94 -73.85
C GLU A 96 53.17 -6.14 -73.63
N ALA A 97 53.57 -6.73 -72.50
CA ALA A 97 54.97 -7.05 -72.21
C ALA A 97 55.51 -8.23 -73.05
N GLU A 98 54.64 -9.15 -73.47
CA GLU A 98 54.96 -10.31 -74.30
C GLU A 98 55.01 -10.00 -75.81
N GLY A 99 54.52 -8.83 -76.24
CA GLY A 99 54.49 -8.41 -77.66
C GLY A 99 53.41 -9.11 -78.50
N ASP A 100 52.40 -9.72 -77.88
CA ASP A 100 51.30 -10.40 -78.56
C ASP A 100 50.17 -9.41 -78.91
N GLU A 101 50.28 -8.78 -80.08
CA GLU A 101 49.30 -7.80 -80.61
C GLU A 101 47.89 -8.40 -80.78
N ALA A 102 47.80 -9.65 -81.27
CA ALA A 102 46.51 -10.29 -81.52
C ALA A 102 45.80 -10.67 -80.22
N GLY A 103 46.53 -11.23 -79.26
CA GLY A 103 45.99 -11.51 -77.93
C GLY A 103 45.72 -10.24 -77.13
N TRP A 104 46.50 -9.17 -77.32
CA TRP A 104 46.25 -7.88 -76.69
C TRP A 104 44.95 -7.26 -77.19
N ALA A 105 44.71 -7.28 -78.51
CA ALA A 105 43.46 -6.80 -79.11
C ALA A 105 42.23 -7.58 -78.59
N GLN A 106 42.32 -8.91 -78.47
CA GLN A 106 41.25 -9.75 -77.93
C GLN A 106 40.96 -9.46 -76.45
N ALA A 107 41.99 -9.38 -75.60
CA ALA A 107 41.81 -9.04 -74.18
C ALA A 107 41.26 -7.61 -73.99
N ARG A 108 41.51 -6.71 -74.94
CA ARG A 108 41.02 -5.33 -74.92
C ARG A 108 39.52 -5.28 -75.22
N GLU A 109 39.07 -6.04 -76.21
CA GLU A 109 37.63 -6.18 -76.49
C GLU A 109 36.90 -6.82 -75.31
N GLU A 110 37.44 -7.90 -74.73
CA GLU A 110 36.86 -8.54 -73.53
C GLU A 110 36.80 -7.58 -72.32
N ALA A 111 37.81 -6.71 -72.16
CA ALA A 111 37.81 -5.69 -71.11
C ALA A 111 36.79 -4.57 -71.37
N GLU A 112 36.62 -4.13 -72.63
CA GLU A 112 35.59 -3.15 -72.98
C GLU A 112 34.18 -3.74 -72.85
N GLU A 113 33.97 -5.01 -73.19
CA GLU A 113 32.72 -5.73 -72.94
C GLU A 113 32.42 -5.82 -71.44
N ALA A 114 33.38 -6.27 -70.62
CA ALA A 114 33.21 -6.32 -69.17
C ALA A 114 32.96 -4.93 -68.56
N ARG A 115 33.49 -3.86 -69.18
CA ARG A 115 33.24 -2.46 -68.80
C ARG A 115 31.83 -2.01 -69.18
N ARG A 116 31.31 -2.42 -70.34
CA ARG A 116 29.92 -2.20 -70.74
C ARG A 116 28.96 -2.94 -69.80
N GLU A 117 29.23 -4.21 -69.50
CA GLU A 117 28.45 -4.99 -68.52
C GLU A 117 28.42 -4.31 -67.14
N LEU A 118 29.57 -3.85 -66.62
CA LEU A 118 29.63 -3.14 -65.34
C LEU A 118 28.81 -1.84 -65.37
N ARG A 119 28.84 -1.10 -66.48
CA ARG A 119 28.05 0.13 -66.64
C ARG A 119 26.56 -0.16 -66.56
N GLU A 120 26.09 -1.23 -67.19
CA GLU A 120 24.67 -1.63 -67.13
C GLU A 120 24.26 -2.06 -65.72
N VAL A 121 25.07 -2.86 -65.02
CA VAL A 121 24.76 -3.30 -63.63
C VAL A 121 24.72 -2.11 -62.66
N VAL A 122 25.58 -1.11 -62.85
CA VAL A 122 25.67 0.07 -61.97
C VAL A 122 24.67 1.17 -62.34
N ARG A 123 24.10 1.13 -63.56
CA ARG A 123 23.16 2.15 -64.06
C ARG A 123 22.01 2.42 -63.09
N PRO A 124 21.28 1.42 -62.54
CA PRO A 124 20.19 1.66 -61.59
C PRO A 124 20.65 2.28 -60.27
N LEU A 125 21.88 1.98 -59.83
CA LEU A 125 22.47 2.51 -58.59
C LEU A 125 22.88 3.99 -58.71
N ARG A 126 22.99 4.50 -59.93
CA ARG A 126 23.36 5.89 -60.26
C ARG A 126 22.15 6.78 -60.55
N GLU A 127 20.96 6.22 -60.65
CA GLU A 127 19.74 7.00 -60.86
C GLU A 127 19.52 8.00 -59.70
N PRO A 128 19.13 9.25 -60.00
CA PRO A 128 18.86 10.25 -58.98
C PRO A 128 17.74 9.76 -58.06
N GLY A 129 17.93 9.91 -56.75
CA GLY A 129 16.95 9.49 -55.73
C GLY A 129 16.95 7.98 -55.37
N TYR A 130 17.63 7.10 -56.13
CA TYR A 130 17.71 5.67 -55.81
C TYR A 130 18.36 5.42 -54.44
N ARG A 131 19.49 6.08 -54.16
CA ARG A 131 20.22 5.99 -52.89
C ARG A 131 19.41 6.53 -51.71
N GLU A 132 18.66 7.61 -51.93
CA GLU A 132 17.80 8.22 -50.91
C GLU A 132 16.58 7.33 -50.59
N ALA A 133 15.98 6.73 -51.61
CA ALA A 133 14.89 5.76 -51.45
C ALA A 133 15.35 4.54 -50.64
N LEU A 134 16.56 4.02 -50.91
CA LEU A 134 17.16 2.93 -50.13
C LEU A 134 17.42 3.32 -48.67
N ARG A 135 18.04 4.49 -48.44
CA ARG A 135 18.26 5.01 -47.07
C ARG A 135 16.94 5.12 -46.30
N ARG A 136 15.91 5.70 -46.90
CA ARG A 136 14.57 5.80 -46.31
C ARG A 136 13.98 4.43 -45.99
N LYS A 137 14.08 3.45 -46.88
CA LYS A 137 13.59 2.07 -46.63
C LYS A 137 14.37 1.38 -45.50
N ALA A 138 15.69 1.51 -45.48
CA ALA A 138 16.54 0.96 -44.42
C ALA A 138 16.25 1.58 -43.05
N GLU A 139 16.08 2.90 -42.98
CA GLU A 139 15.68 3.60 -41.76
C GLU A 139 14.29 3.21 -41.28
N ARG A 140 13.32 3.07 -42.19
CA ARG A 140 11.97 2.59 -41.85
C ARG A 140 12.03 1.18 -41.24
N ALA A 141 12.82 0.28 -41.82
CA ALA A 141 13.02 -1.07 -41.30
C ALA A 141 13.69 -1.06 -39.91
N ARG A 142 14.74 -0.25 -39.71
CA ARG A 142 15.41 -0.07 -38.42
C ARG A 142 14.46 0.48 -37.36
N LYS A 143 13.71 1.55 -37.67
CA LYS A 143 12.72 2.16 -36.76
C LYS A 143 11.63 1.15 -36.40
N ARG A 144 11.12 0.38 -37.37
CA ARG A 144 10.13 -0.69 -37.12
C ARG A 144 10.69 -1.74 -36.16
N ARG A 145 11.91 -2.22 -36.38
CA ARG A 145 12.55 -3.22 -35.51
C ARG A 145 12.71 -2.72 -34.08
N LEU A 146 13.18 -1.48 -33.90
CA LEU A 146 13.34 -0.86 -32.58
C LEU A 146 11.98 -0.70 -31.87
N ARG A 147 10.94 -0.26 -32.58
CA ARG A 147 9.58 -0.15 -32.03
C ARG A 147 9.04 -1.51 -31.55
N LEU A 148 9.22 -2.57 -32.35
CA LEU A 148 8.82 -3.92 -31.97
C LEU A 148 9.60 -4.43 -30.76
N GLN A 149 10.90 -4.15 -30.69
CA GLN A 149 11.73 -4.53 -29.55
C GLN A 149 11.29 -3.81 -28.27
N ARG A 150 11.06 -2.48 -28.33
CA ARG A 150 10.54 -1.70 -27.20
C ARG A 150 9.19 -2.21 -26.74
N ARG A 151 8.24 -2.40 -27.65
CA ARG A 151 6.92 -2.96 -27.33
C ARG A 151 7.02 -4.35 -26.69
N LYS A 152 7.96 -5.19 -27.13
CA LYS A 152 8.20 -6.51 -26.53
C LYS A 152 8.79 -6.40 -25.11
N GLN A 153 9.66 -5.44 -24.86
CA GLN A 153 10.22 -5.17 -23.53
C GLN A 153 9.16 -4.60 -22.59
N GLU A 154 8.40 -3.60 -23.04
CA GLU A 154 7.27 -3.02 -22.30
C GLU A 154 6.22 -4.08 -21.96
N ALA A 155 5.86 -4.94 -22.92
CA ALA A 155 4.92 -6.03 -22.67
C ALA A 155 5.47 -7.11 -21.72
N LYS A 156 6.79 -7.29 -21.63
CA LYS A 156 7.40 -8.19 -20.64
C LYS A 156 7.39 -7.55 -19.25
N ALA A 157 7.82 -6.30 -19.15
CA ALA A 157 7.82 -5.53 -17.91
C ALA A 157 6.41 -5.43 -17.31
N ALA A 158 5.40 -5.16 -18.14
CA ALA A 158 4.00 -5.13 -17.71
C ALA A 158 3.53 -6.50 -17.16
N LYS A 159 3.92 -7.61 -17.81
CA LYS A 159 3.61 -8.97 -17.31
C LYS A 159 4.33 -9.29 -16.00
N GLU A 160 5.59 -8.89 -15.87
CA GLU A 160 6.37 -9.06 -14.64
C GLU A 160 5.77 -8.24 -13.49
N GLU A 161 5.33 -7.01 -13.76
CA GLU A 161 4.63 -6.18 -12.78
C GLU A 161 3.27 -6.76 -12.39
N GLU A 162 2.48 -7.23 -13.35
CA GLU A 162 1.21 -7.92 -13.07
C GLU A 162 1.42 -9.18 -12.23
N ALA A 163 2.46 -9.96 -12.54
CA ALA A 163 2.84 -11.14 -11.78
C ALA A 163 3.32 -10.78 -10.37
N ALA A 164 4.10 -9.71 -10.20
CA ALA A 164 4.53 -9.21 -8.90
C ALA A 164 3.33 -8.78 -8.05
N ARG A 165 2.40 -8.01 -8.63
CA ARG A 165 1.15 -7.62 -7.96
C ARG A 165 0.28 -8.84 -7.61
N ALA A 166 0.27 -9.88 -8.44
CA ALA A 166 -0.42 -11.12 -8.14
C ALA A 166 0.23 -11.87 -6.98
N ALA A 167 1.56 -12.00 -6.99
CA ALA A 167 2.33 -12.61 -5.91
C ALA A 167 2.15 -11.87 -4.58
N GLU A 168 2.08 -10.52 -4.59
CA GLU A 168 1.78 -9.75 -3.38
C GLU A 168 0.38 -10.03 -2.83
N ARG A 169 -0.63 -10.20 -3.70
CA ARG A 169 -1.99 -10.58 -3.28
C ARG A 169 -2.01 -11.99 -2.71
N GLU A 170 -1.34 -12.93 -3.36
CA GLU A 170 -1.21 -14.31 -2.88
C GLU A 170 -0.47 -14.36 -1.53
N ALA A 171 0.63 -13.63 -1.38
CA ALA A 171 1.36 -13.54 -0.13
C ALA A 171 0.49 -12.96 1.01
N LYS A 172 -0.35 -11.96 0.73
CA LYS A 172 -1.33 -11.44 1.71
C LYS A 172 -2.37 -12.50 2.11
N ILE A 173 -2.85 -13.29 1.14
CA ILE A 173 -3.78 -14.39 1.40
C ILE A 173 -3.11 -15.46 2.27
N ASP A 174 -1.87 -15.84 1.97
CA ASP A 174 -1.15 -16.86 2.72
C ASP A 174 -0.78 -16.40 4.12
N GLN A 175 -0.40 -15.12 4.29
CA GLN A 175 -0.24 -14.52 5.61
C GLN A 175 -1.53 -14.57 6.42
N TRP A 176 -2.68 -14.29 5.81
CA TRP A 176 -3.97 -14.38 6.49
C TRP A 176 -4.32 -15.82 6.86
N ARG A 177 -4.12 -16.78 5.94
CA ARG A 177 -4.30 -18.22 6.20
C ARG A 177 -3.42 -18.70 7.35
N ALA A 178 -2.15 -18.31 7.36
CA ALA A 178 -1.21 -18.64 8.43
C ALA A 178 -1.67 -18.09 9.78
N LYS A 179 -2.16 -16.84 9.83
CA LYS A 179 -2.77 -16.26 11.04
C LYS A 179 -3.98 -17.07 11.51
N CYS A 180 -4.89 -17.44 10.60
CA CYS A 180 -6.06 -18.24 10.95
C CYS A 180 -5.68 -19.63 11.49
N ILE A 181 -4.68 -20.28 10.88
CA ILE A 181 -4.17 -21.57 11.35
C ILE A 181 -3.57 -21.42 12.75
N GLN A 182 -2.73 -20.40 12.96
CA GLN A 182 -2.15 -20.11 14.28
C GLN A 182 -3.23 -19.87 15.34
N GLU A 183 -4.26 -19.06 15.04
CA GLU A 183 -5.37 -18.81 15.97
C GLU A 183 -6.13 -20.10 16.34
N VAL A 184 -6.30 -21.04 15.40
CA VAL A 184 -6.93 -22.34 15.67
C VAL A 184 -6.01 -23.23 16.48
N GLU A 185 -4.72 -23.28 16.16
CA GLU A 185 -3.72 -24.05 16.91
C GLU A 185 -3.58 -23.54 18.35
N GLU A 186 -3.59 -22.23 18.57
CA GLU A 186 -3.55 -21.62 19.90
C GLU A 186 -4.79 -22.02 20.72
N LYS A 187 -5.99 -21.92 20.14
CA LYS A 187 -7.23 -22.39 20.79
C LYS A 187 -7.21 -23.88 21.12
N ASN A 188 -6.64 -24.71 20.24
CA ASN A 188 -6.50 -26.14 20.50
C ASN A 188 -5.53 -26.39 21.65
N ARG A 189 -4.38 -25.69 21.69
CA ARG A 189 -3.41 -25.79 22.79
C ARG A 189 -4.03 -25.34 24.12
N GLU A 190 -4.79 -24.26 24.13
CA GLU A 190 -5.54 -23.79 25.31
C GLU A 190 -6.53 -24.85 25.81
N GLN A 191 -7.28 -25.48 24.90
CA GLN A 191 -8.21 -26.56 25.24
C GLN A 191 -7.49 -27.80 25.80
N GLU A 192 -6.34 -28.18 25.22
CA GLU A 192 -5.52 -29.27 25.71
C GLU A 192 -4.97 -28.99 27.13
N LEU A 193 -4.48 -27.78 27.37
CA LEU A 193 -4.02 -27.35 28.71
C LEU A 193 -5.15 -27.40 29.73
N LYS A 194 -6.35 -26.91 29.35
CA LYS A 194 -7.54 -26.98 30.21
C LYS A 194 -7.95 -28.42 30.50
N ALA A 195 -7.96 -29.29 29.48
CA ALA A 195 -8.28 -30.70 29.64
C ALA A 195 -7.27 -31.41 30.55
N ALA A 196 -5.98 -31.09 30.43
CA ALA A 196 -4.94 -31.61 31.32
C ALA A 196 -5.15 -31.16 32.77
N ALA A 197 -5.48 -29.88 32.98
CA ALA A 197 -5.78 -29.35 34.30
C ALA A 197 -7.02 -29.99 34.93
N ASP A 198 -8.09 -30.16 34.15
CA ASP A 198 -9.31 -30.85 34.58
C ASP A 198 -9.06 -32.33 34.90
N SER A 199 -8.18 -33.00 34.16
CA SER A 199 -7.74 -34.37 34.44
C SER A 199 -7.09 -34.46 35.82
N VAL A 200 -6.11 -33.60 36.12
CA VAL A 200 -5.43 -33.56 37.42
C VAL A 200 -6.42 -33.28 38.57
N LEU A 201 -7.32 -32.30 38.39
CA LEU A 201 -8.37 -32.02 39.38
C LEU A 201 -9.32 -33.21 39.59
N SER A 202 -9.68 -33.92 38.53
CA SER A 202 -10.53 -35.11 38.62
C SER A 202 -9.86 -36.25 39.41
N GLU A 203 -8.53 -36.40 39.29
CA GLU A 203 -7.76 -37.35 40.08
C GLU A 203 -7.76 -37.00 41.57
N VAL A 204 -7.55 -35.72 41.91
CA VAL A 204 -7.61 -35.25 43.31
C VAL A 204 -9.01 -35.50 43.90
N ARG A 205 -10.08 -35.17 43.16
CA ARG A 205 -11.47 -35.45 43.59
C ARG A 205 -11.73 -36.93 43.78
N LYS A 206 -11.16 -37.80 42.93
CA LYS A 206 -11.23 -39.25 43.09
C LYS A 206 -10.53 -39.71 44.38
N LYS A 207 -9.35 -39.19 44.68
CA LYS A 207 -8.61 -39.47 45.94
C LYS A 207 -9.41 -39.02 47.17
N GLN A 208 -10.04 -37.84 47.12
CA GLN A 208 -10.92 -37.37 48.19
C GLN A 208 -12.12 -38.30 48.38
N ALA A 209 -12.78 -38.70 47.29
CA ALA A 209 -13.92 -39.63 47.33
C ALA A 209 -13.52 -41.01 47.89
N ASP A 210 -12.35 -41.53 47.53
CA ASP A 210 -11.81 -42.77 48.11
C ASP A 210 -11.53 -42.64 49.61
N THR A 211 -10.95 -41.52 50.04
CA THR A 211 -10.69 -41.26 51.45
C THR A 211 -12.00 -41.22 52.25
N LYS A 212 -13.03 -40.55 51.71
CA LYS A 212 -14.38 -40.52 52.30
C LYS A 212 -14.99 -41.93 52.39
N ARG A 213 -14.88 -42.73 51.33
CA ARG A 213 -15.34 -44.14 51.33
C ARG A 213 -14.64 -44.95 52.43
N MET A 214 -13.33 -44.77 52.63
CA MET A 214 -12.60 -45.47 53.69
C MET A 214 -13.06 -45.05 55.10
N VAL A 215 -13.34 -43.76 55.30
CA VAL A 215 -13.92 -43.26 56.57
C VAL A 215 -15.28 -43.90 56.84
N ASP A 216 -16.13 -44.02 55.83
CA ASP A 216 -17.45 -44.64 55.96
C ASP A 216 -17.34 -46.15 56.28
N ILE A 217 -16.36 -46.85 55.70
CA ILE A 217 -16.04 -48.26 56.05
C ILE A 217 -15.61 -48.38 57.51
N LEU A 218 -14.71 -47.52 58.01
CA LEU A 218 -14.31 -47.55 59.42
C LEU A 218 -15.50 -47.33 60.36
N ARG A 219 -16.39 -46.38 60.04
CA ARG A 219 -17.63 -46.16 60.81
C ARG A 219 -18.53 -47.40 60.82
N ALA A 220 -18.64 -48.11 59.69
CA ALA A 220 -19.40 -49.35 59.62
C ALA A 220 -18.76 -50.47 60.46
N LEU A 221 -17.43 -50.58 60.45
CA LEU A 221 -16.69 -51.55 61.27
C LEU A 221 -16.86 -51.29 62.77
N GLU A 222 -16.83 -50.03 63.21
CA GLU A 222 -17.09 -49.66 64.61
C GLU A 222 -18.50 -50.06 65.04
N LYS A 223 -19.51 -49.78 64.21
CA LYS A 223 -20.90 -50.20 64.48
C LYS A 223 -20.99 -51.73 64.57
N LEU A 224 -20.37 -52.45 63.64
CA LEU A 224 -20.37 -53.91 63.63
C LEU A 224 -19.68 -54.48 64.88
N ARG A 225 -18.57 -53.88 65.32
CA ARG A 225 -17.87 -54.27 66.56
C ARG A 225 -18.76 -54.06 67.79
N LYS A 226 -19.42 -52.91 67.91
CA LYS A 226 -20.37 -52.61 69.00
C LYS A 226 -21.51 -53.62 69.07
N LEU A 227 -22.15 -53.90 67.93
CA LEU A 227 -23.22 -54.91 67.85
C LEU A 227 -22.73 -56.31 68.24
N ARG A 228 -21.52 -56.71 67.82
CA ARG A 228 -20.93 -58.00 68.21
C ARG A 228 -20.64 -58.07 69.71
N LYS A 229 -20.14 -56.98 70.30
CA LYS A 229 -19.89 -56.87 71.75
C LYS A 229 -21.19 -56.98 72.56
N GLU A 230 -22.24 -56.27 72.15
CA GLU A 230 -23.56 -56.35 72.77
C GLU A 230 -24.17 -57.76 72.66
N ALA A 231 -24.06 -58.40 71.48
CA ALA A 231 -24.55 -59.75 71.26
C ALA A 231 -23.80 -60.80 72.10
N ALA A 232 -22.48 -60.64 72.27
CA ALA A 232 -21.67 -61.51 73.12
C ALA A 232 -22.02 -61.32 74.62
N GLY A 233 -22.22 -60.08 75.06
CA GLY A 233 -22.68 -59.75 76.41
C GLY A 233 -24.03 -60.39 76.75
N ARG A 234 -24.99 -60.38 75.80
CA ARG A 234 -26.28 -61.08 75.95
C ARG A 234 -26.13 -62.60 76.10
N LYS A 235 -25.05 -63.19 75.58
CA LYS A 235 -24.72 -64.61 75.71
C LYS A 235 -23.86 -64.93 76.94
N GLY A 236 -23.56 -63.93 77.77
CA GLY A 236 -22.72 -64.08 78.97
C GLY A 236 -21.22 -64.22 78.68
N VAL A 237 -20.78 -64.00 77.43
CA VAL A 237 -19.37 -64.07 77.03
C VAL A 237 -18.86 -62.65 76.80
N CYS A 238 -18.00 -62.16 77.67
CA CYS A 238 -17.32 -60.87 77.47
C CYS A 238 -15.97 -61.09 76.77
N PRO A 239 -15.74 -60.46 75.60
CA PRO A 239 -14.40 -60.38 75.02
C PRO A 239 -13.39 -59.75 76.01
N PRO A 240 -12.10 -60.12 75.94
CA PRO A 240 -11.07 -59.52 76.78
C PRO A 240 -10.98 -58.00 76.55
N PRO A 241 -10.88 -57.17 77.60
CA PRO A 241 -10.81 -55.71 77.46
C PRO A 241 -9.60 -55.25 76.63
N SER A 242 -8.47 -55.96 76.70
CA SER A 242 -7.28 -55.68 75.89
C SER A 242 -7.51 -55.78 74.38
N ALA A 243 -8.41 -56.66 73.93
CA ALA A 243 -8.74 -56.82 72.52
C ALA A 243 -9.63 -55.68 72.01
N ASP A 244 -10.40 -55.05 72.89
CA ASP A 244 -11.20 -53.88 72.56
C ASP A 244 -10.33 -52.62 72.51
N GLU A 245 -9.43 -52.44 73.48
CA GLU A 245 -8.45 -51.35 73.47
C GLU A 245 -7.56 -51.40 72.22
N ALA A 246 -7.07 -52.59 71.84
CA ALA A 246 -6.29 -52.76 70.62
C ALA A 246 -7.07 -52.38 69.35
N PHE A 247 -8.36 -52.75 69.27
CA PHE A 247 -9.21 -52.40 68.14
C PHE A 247 -9.47 -50.89 68.08
N GLU A 248 -9.87 -50.26 69.19
CA GLU A 248 -10.13 -48.82 69.26
C GLU A 248 -8.87 -48.02 68.92
N ASN A 249 -7.71 -48.37 69.49
CA ASN A 249 -6.43 -47.72 69.19
C ASN A 249 -6.08 -47.80 67.69
N GLN A 250 -6.32 -48.95 67.06
CA GLN A 250 -6.01 -49.14 65.64
C GLN A 250 -7.00 -48.40 64.73
N VAL A 251 -8.29 -48.36 65.07
CA VAL A 251 -9.29 -47.58 64.34
C VAL A 251 -9.04 -46.08 64.51
N GLU A 252 -8.65 -45.62 65.70
CA GLU A 252 -8.31 -44.23 65.97
C GLU A 252 -7.05 -43.78 65.22
N SER A 253 -6.02 -44.63 65.17
CA SER A 253 -4.85 -44.42 64.31
C SER A 253 -5.22 -44.31 62.82
N LEU A 254 -6.11 -45.18 62.32
CA LEU A 254 -6.58 -45.09 60.93
C LEU A 254 -7.43 -43.85 60.66
N LYS A 255 -8.27 -43.43 61.63
CA LYS A 255 -9.05 -42.20 61.54
C LYS A 255 -8.17 -40.96 61.48
N THR A 256 -7.15 -40.87 62.32
CA THR A 256 -6.19 -39.75 62.30
C THR A 256 -5.43 -39.70 60.98
N LEU A 257 -4.98 -40.84 60.45
CA LEU A 257 -4.35 -40.92 59.13
C LEU A 257 -5.28 -40.43 58.02
N LEU A 258 -6.53 -40.90 57.99
CA LEU A 258 -7.51 -40.48 56.97
C LEU A 258 -7.88 -38.99 57.10
N LYS A 259 -7.94 -38.46 58.32
CA LYS A 259 -8.15 -37.03 58.56
C LYS A 259 -7.02 -36.21 57.94
N ASN A 260 -5.77 -36.58 58.23
CA ASN A 260 -4.60 -35.91 57.64
C ASN A 260 -4.62 -35.99 56.10
N ARG A 261 -4.95 -37.15 55.52
CA ARG A 261 -5.08 -37.29 54.05
C ARG A 261 -6.19 -36.42 53.46
N THR A 262 -7.31 -36.29 54.17
CA THR A 262 -8.43 -35.43 53.74
C THR A 262 -7.98 -33.97 53.68
N GLU A 263 -7.33 -33.48 54.73
CA GLU A 263 -6.81 -32.11 54.79
C GLU A 263 -5.77 -31.83 53.68
N LEU A 264 -4.89 -32.79 53.39
CA LEU A 264 -3.91 -32.69 52.31
C LEU A 264 -4.58 -32.59 50.92
N TYR A 265 -5.52 -33.48 50.61
CA TYR A 265 -6.20 -33.44 49.30
C TYR A 265 -7.12 -32.24 49.15
N GLU A 266 -7.71 -31.74 50.24
CA GLU A 266 -8.46 -30.48 50.22
C GLU A 266 -7.55 -29.26 50.01
N ALA A 267 -6.35 -29.27 50.58
CA ALA A 267 -5.36 -28.22 50.34
C ALA A 267 -4.83 -28.26 48.90
N GLU A 268 -4.55 -29.46 48.37
CA GLU A 268 -4.12 -29.67 46.98
C GLU A 268 -5.18 -29.18 45.98
N GLU A 269 -6.45 -29.54 46.16
CA GLU A 269 -7.53 -29.05 45.30
C GLU A 269 -7.71 -27.52 45.38
N ARG A 270 -7.62 -26.95 46.58
CA ARG A 270 -7.69 -25.49 46.77
C ARG A 270 -6.53 -24.77 46.07
N ALA A 271 -5.31 -25.30 46.19
CA ALA A 271 -4.14 -24.73 45.53
C ALA A 271 -4.27 -24.77 44.00
N LEU A 272 -4.65 -25.92 43.44
CA LEU A 272 -4.87 -26.08 42.00
C LEU A 272 -5.97 -25.14 41.49
N ARG A 273 -7.08 -24.99 42.22
CA ARG A 273 -8.16 -24.09 41.84
C ARG A 273 -7.72 -22.62 41.79
N VAL A 274 -6.98 -22.15 42.79
CA VAL A 274 -6.43 -20.78 42.82
C VAL A 274 -5.47 -20.56 41.65
N MET A 275 -4.64 -21.55 41.30
CA MET A 275 -3.75 -21.44 40.14
C MET A 275 -4.53 -21.31 38.83
N LEU A 276 -5.57 -22.14 38.61
CA LEU A 276 -6.42 -22.06 37.43
C LEU A 276 -7.19 -20.73 37.35
N GLU A 277 -7.71 -20.23 38.48
CA GLU A 277 -8.43 -18.96 38.55
C GLU A 277 -7.49 -17.77 38.27
N GLY A 278 -6.26 -17.81 38.81
CA GLY A 278 -5.24 -16.80 38.56
C GLY A 278 -4.81 -16.73 37.10
N GLU A 279 -4.65 -17.89 36.43
CA GLU A 279 -4.32 -17.95 35.01
C GLU A 279 -5.45 -17.40 34.12
N GLN A 280 -6.71 -17.76 34.42
CA GLN A 280 -7.88 -17.21 33.71
C GLN A 280 -8.06 -15.71 33.94
N GLU A 281 -7.75 -15.20 35.13
CA GLU A 281 -7.84 -13.77 35.41
C GLU A 281 -6.75 -12.97 34.69
N GLU A 282 -5.51 -13.49 34.63
CA GLU A 282 -4.43 -12.94 33.81
C GLU A 282 -4.79 -12.91 32.32
N GLU A 283 -5.38 -13.99 31.81
CA GLU A 283 -5.82 -14.07 30.42
C GLU A 283 -6.90 -13.02 30.11
N ARG A 284 -7.90 -12.88 30.98
CA ARG A 284 -8.93 -11.83 30.87
C ARG A 284 -8.33 -10.42 30.89
N LYS A 285 -7.35 -10.16 31.76
CA LYS A 285 -6.64 -8.86 31.79
C LYS A 285 -5.91 -8.60 30.48
N ARG A 286 -5.18 -9.59 29.95
CA ARG A 286 -4.47 -9.48 28.67
C ARG A 286 -5.42 -9.26 27.50
N GLU A 287 -6.57 -9.93 27.48
CA GLU A 287 -7.60 -9.68 26.47
C GLU A 287 -8.17 -8.26 26.54
N MET A 288 -8.45 -7.76 27.75
CA MET A 288 -8.95 -6.41 27.96
C MET A 288 -7.91 -5.36 27.55
N GLU A 289 -6.63 -5.56 27.87
CA GLU A 289 -5.54 -4.70 27.40
C GLU A 289 -5.40 -4.72 25.89
N LYS A 290 -5.49 -5.90 25.25
CA LYS A 290 -5.50 -6.03 23.78
C LYS A 290 -6.69 -5.28 23.17
N LYS A 291 -7.89 -5.38 23.78
CA LYS A 291 -9.09 -4.64 23.34
C LYS A 291 -8.90 -3.13 23.48
N GLN A 292 -8.44 -2.66 24.63
CA GLN A 292 -8.15 -1.23 24.86
C GLN A 292 -7.09 -0.70 23.90
N LYS A 293 -6.04 -1.49 23.61
CA LYS A 293 -5.01 -1.10 22.63
C LYS A 293 -5.60 -0.98 21.23
N LYS A 294 -6.43 -1.95 20.81
CA LYS A 294 -7.14 -1.89 19.52
C LYS A 294 -8.11 -0.70 19.45
N GLU A 295 -8.80 -0.37 20.53
CA GLU A 295 -9.69 0.80 20.60
C GLU A 295 -8.92 2.11 20.52
N ARG A 296 -7.80 2.23 21.24
CA ARG A 296 -6.90 3.38 21.15
C ARG A 296 -6.35 3.54 19.73
N GLU A 297 -5.93 2.45 19.10
CA GLU A 297 -5.44 2.47 17.72
C GLU A 297 -6.53 2.90 16.74
N LYS A 298 -7.76 2.38 16.90
CA LYS A 298 -8.92 2.82 16.10
C LYS A 298 -9.22 4.30 16.30
N LEU A 299 -9.19 4.79 17.54
CA LEU A 299 -9.43 6.19 17.82
C LEU A 299 -8.34 7.08 17.21
N LEU A 300 -7.08 6.65 17.25
CA LEU A 300 -5.98 7.33 16.57
C LEU A 300 -6.16 7.33 15.06
N GLN A 301 -6.56 6.21 14.46
CA GLN A 301 -6.86 6.12 13.03
C GLN A 301 -8.03 7.03 12.64
N GLN A 302 -9.11 7.05 13.42
CA GLN A 302 -10.23 7.97 13.20
C GLN A 302 -9.80 9.43 13.32
N LYS A 303 -8.95 9.76 14.30
CA LYS A 303 -8.40 11.10 14.43
C LYS A 303 -7.59 11.47 13.19
N LEU A 304 -6.69 10.60 12.73
CA LEU A 304 -5.91 10.83 11.52
C LEU A 304 -6.79 10.98 10.27
N GLU A 305 -7.85 10.19 10.16
CA GLU A 305 -8.83 10.29 9.06
C GLU A 305 -9.61 11.60 9.10
N ILE A 306 -10.02 12.05 10.29
CA ILE A 306 -10.67 13.36 10.48
C ILE A 306 -9.69 14.49 10.16
N ASP A 307 -8.46 14.42 10.65
CA ASP A 307 -7.42 15.42 10.40
C ASP A 307 -7.13 15.51 8.88
N SER A 308 -7.03 14.37 8.18
CA SER A 308 -6.91 14.33 6.71
C SER A 308 -8.12 14.96 6.00
N LYS A 309 -9.36 14.67 6.42
CA LYS A 309 -10.57 15.27 5.83
C LYS A 309 -10.68 16.79 6.08
N LEU A 310 -10.24 17.27 7.23
CA LEU A 310 -10.33 18.68 7.62
C LEU A 310 -9.19 19.53 7.03
N PHE A 311 -7.98 18.98 6.98
CA PHE A 311 -6.76 19.73 6.65
C PHE A 311 -6.06 19.25 5.37
N GLY A 312 -6.57 18.20 4.73
CA GLY A 312 -5.96 17.55 3.56
C GLY A 312 -4.93 16.49 3.95
N ASP A 313 -4.58 15.62 2.99
CA ASP A 313 -3.54 14.62 3.22
C ASP A 313 -2.17 15.29 3.33
N PRO A 314 -1.43 15.05 4.43
CA PRO A 314 -0.14 15.70 4.69
C PRO A 314 0.91 15.36 3.61
N ASP A 315 0.76 14.22 2.94
CA ASP A 315 1.68 13.73 1.90
C ASP A 315 1.35 14.26 0.49
N GLU A 316 0.09 14.63 0.22
CA GLU A 316 -0.34 15.10 -1.11
C GLU A 316 -0.25 16.62 -1.26
N PHE A 317 -0.40 17.37 -0.17
CA PHE A 317 -0.40 18.83 -0.21
C PHE A 317 0.28 19.40 1.04
N PRO A 318 1.57 19.79 0.99
CA PRO A 318 2.26 20.36 2.13
C PRO A 318 1.82 21.82 2.33
N LEU A 319 0.56 22.03 2.75
CA LEU A 319 0.03 23.31 3.22
C LEU A 319 0.89 23.87 4.36
N ALA A 320 1.55 22.97 5.11
CA ALA A 320 2.57 23.32 6.09
C ALA A 320 3.67 24.21 5.51
N HIS A 321 4.10 24.01 4.25
CA HIS A 321 5.12 24.84 3.59
C HIS A 321 4.57 26.18 3.06
N LEU A 322 3.33 26.21 2.55
CA LEU A 322 2.72 27.47 2.08
C LEU A 322 2.38 28.42 3.23
N LEU A 323 1.99 27.87 4.39
CA LEU A 323 1.72 28.63 5.61
C LEU A 323 2.98 28.84 6.47
N GLN A 324 4.11 28.22 6.10
CA GLN A 324 5.37 28.34 6.83
C GLN A 324 5.84 29.79 6.98
N PRO A 325 5.81 30.66 5.95
CA PRO A 325 6.20 32.06 6.12
C PRO A 325 5.33 32.81 7.13
N PHE A 326 4.03 32.51 7.18
CA PHE A 326 3.12 33.11 8.15
C PHE A 326 3.41 32.61 9.56
N ARG A 327 3.64 31.31 9.71
CA ARG A 327 3.98 30.70 11.00
C ARG A 327 5.32 31.22 11.52
N GLU A 328 6.33 31.33 10.66
CA GLU A 328 7.63 31.92 10.98
C GLU A 328 7.49 33.39 11.37
N TYR A 329 6.65 34.17 10.68
CA TYR A 329 6.36 35.56 11.03
C TYR A 329 5.75 35.70 12.44
N TYR A 330 4.76 34.89 12.80
CA TYR A 330 4.13 34.97 14.13
C TYR A 330 5.00 34.37 15.25
N LEU A 331 5.84 33.38 14.94
CA LEU A 331 6.74 32.74 15.91
C LEU A 331 8.16 33.32 15.92
N GLN A 332 8.44 34.38 15.16
CA GLN A 332 9.80 34.95 15.04
C GLN A 332 10.42 35.34 16.39
N ALA A 333 9.60 35.75 17.35
CA ALA A 333 10.01 36.07 18.72
C ALA A 333 10.54 34.86 19.51
N GLU A 334 10.04 33.66 19.23
CA GLU A 334 10.48 32.42 19.89
C GLU A 334 11.85 31.96 19.36
N HIS A 335 12.17 32.33 18.11
CA HIS A 335 13.36 31.85 17.40
C HIS A 335 14.48 32.90 17.32
N SER A 336 14.18 34.17 17.57
CA SER A 336 15.15 35.28 17.51
C SER A 336 14.91 36.30 18.61
N VAL A 337 15.88 36.44 19.51
CA VAL A 337 15.86 37.47 20.56
C VAL A 337 15.81 38.88 19.97
N ALA A 338 16.47 39.12 18.84
CA ALA A 338 16.40 40.41 18.16
C ALA A 338 14.99 40.72 17.65
N ALA A 339 14.29 39.73 17.11
CA ALA A 339 12.89 39.89 16.68
C ALA A 339 11.96 40.11 17.88
N LEU A 340 12.18 39.41 19.01
CA LEU A 340 11.44 39.63 20.25
C LEU A 340 11.63 41.08 20.77
N ILE A 341 12.87 41.57 20.80
CA ILE A 341 13.19 42.95 21.23
C ILE A 341 12.53 43.96 20.28
N GLN A 342 12.61 43.74 18.97
CA GLN A 342 11.99 44.60 17.96
C GLN A 342 10.47 44.66 18.12
N ILE A 343 9.80 43.50 18.22
CA ILE A 343 8.35 43.42 18.44
C ILE A 343 8.01 44.17 19.74
N ARG A 344 8.77 43.95 20.81
CA ARG A 344 8.52 44.62 22.09
C ARG A 344 8.67 46.13 21.97
N HIS A 345 9.71 46.59 21.30
CA HIS A 345 9.95 48.00 21.03
C HIS A 345 8.80 48.62 20.22
N GLU A 346 8.34 47.97 19.16
CA GLU A 346 7.19 48.41 18.36
C GLU A 346 5.90 48.51 19.18
N TRP A 347 5.68 47.62 20.14
CA TRP A 347 4.56 47.73 21.09
C TRP A 347 4.76 48.85 22.11
N ASP A 348 5.98 49.00 22.63
CA ASP A 348 6.31 50.01 23.64
C ASP A 348 6.15 51.44 23.07
N GLN A 349 6.34 51.64 21.75
CA GLN A 349 6.07 52.93 21.09
C GLN A 349 4.65 53.46 21.34
N TYR A 350 3.66 52.58 21.59
CA TYR A 350 2.27 52.97 21.86
C TYR A 350 1.94 53.14 23.35
N LEU A 351 2.89 52.81 24.24
CA LEU A 351 2.73 52.91 25.70
C LEU A 351 3.39 54.17 26.28
N VAL A 352 4.10 54.93 25.44
CA VAL A 352 4.85 56.12 25.84
C VAL A 352 3.96 57.38 25.67
N PRO A 353 4.11 58.43 26.51
CA PRO A 353 3.32 59.65 26.39
C PRO A 353 3.42 60.31 25.00
N ALA A 354 2.35 61.00 24.59
CA ALA A 354 2.21 61.58 23.25
C ALA A 354 3.31 62.57 22.84
N ASP A 355 4.05 63.11 23.80
CA ASP A 355 5.12 64.10 23.59
C ASP A 355 6.51 63.44 23.37
N HIS A 356 6.59 62.11 23.37
CA HIS A 356 7.85 61.40 23.18
C HIS A 356 8.22 61.30 21.69
N PRO A 357 9.47 61.61 21.29
CA PRO A 357 9.87 61.70 19.89
C PRO A 357 9.78 60.36 19.12
N GLU A 358 9.89 59.23 19.82
CA GLU A 358 9.73 57.89 19.24
C GLU A 358 8.37 57.24 19.56
N GLY A 359 7.46 57.98 20.21
CA GLY A 359 6.13 57.49 20.54
C GLY A 359 5.19 57.56 19.33
N SER A 360 4.36 56.54 19.15
CA SER A 360 3.28 56.51 18.17
C SER A 360 1.96 56.43 18.93
N CYS A 361 1.00 57.31 18.66
CA CYS A 361 -0.29 57.28 19.36
C CYS A 361 -1.28 56.37 18.64
N ILE A 362 -2.03 55.57 19.39
CA ILE A 362 -3.17 54.82 18.83
C ILE A 362 -4.20 55.86 18.36
N PRO A 363 -4.65 55.83 17.09
CA PRO A 363 -5.59 56.81 16.58
C PRO A 363 -6.87 56.85 17.44
N PRO A 364 -7.35 58.04 17.86
CA PRO A 364 -8.52 58.16 18.74
C PRO A 364 -9.86 57.87 18.02
N GLY A 365 -9.85 57.22 16.85
CA GLY A 365 -11.02 56.99 16.03
C GLY A 365 -10.89 55.79 15.09
N TRP A 366 -11.92 55.56 14.29
CA TRP A 366 -11.95 54.46 13.32
C TRP A 366 -10.85 54.62 12.27
N VAL A 367 -9.95 53.64 12.20
CA VAL A 367 -8.96 53.55 11.12
C VAL A 367 -9.66 52.97 9.90
N LEU A 368 -9.94 53.81 8.92
CA LEU A 368 -10.45 53.36 7.63
C LEU A 368 -9.27 52.85 6.79
N PRO A 369 -9.37 51.65 6.19
CA PRO A 369 -8.31 51.15 5.32
C PRO A 369 -8.12 52.08 4.14
N SER A 370 -6.87 52.23 3.70
CA SER A 370 -6.56 52.94 2.47
C SER A 370 -7.24 52.27 1.27
N LEU A 371 -7.53 53.06 0.24
CA LEU A 371 -8.04 52.52 -1.02
C LEU A 371 -7.08 51.43 -1.53
N PRO A 372 -7.61 50.30 -2.04
CA PRO A 372 -6.78 49.20 -2.51
C PRO A 372 -5.78 49.71 -3.54
N THR A 373 -4.50 49.35 -3.36
CA THR A 373 -3.37 49.87 -4.15
C THR A 373 -3.39 49.40 -5.60
N ASN A 374 -4.18 48.37 -5.93
CA ASN A 374 -4.36 47.86 -7.29
C ASN A 374 -5.72 47.16 -7.43
N ASP A 375 -6.24 47.09 -8.66
CA ASP A 375 -7.56 46.54 -9.00
C ASP A 375 -7.71 45.06 -8.60
N THR A 376 -6.62 44.29 -8.62
CA THR A 376 -6.59 42.90 -8.14
C THR A 376 -6.87 42.79 -6.64
N TRP A 377 -6.34 43.70 -5.83
CA TRP A 377 -6.65 43.76 -4.40
C TRP A 377 -8.06 44.29 -4.16
N ALA A 378 -8.52 45.23 -4.99
CA ALA A 378 -9.89 45.73 -4.93
C ALA A 378 -10.95 44.63 -5.14
N THR A 379 -10.64 43.59 -5.93
CA THR A 379 -11.54 42.44 -6.11
C THR A 379 -11.60 41.49 -4.92
N ALA A 380 -10.61 41.46 -4.03
CA ALA A 380 -10.56 40.54 -2.88
C ALA A 380 -11.24 41.09 -1.62
N VAL A 381 -11.45 42.42 -1.55
CA VAL A 381 -11.99 43.13 -0.37
C VAL A 381 -13.49 43.47 -0.53
N ARG A 382 -14.14 42.94 -1.58
CA ARG A 382 -15.53 43.27 -1.95
C ARG A 382 -16.57 42.29 -1.43
#